data_AF-A0A4Z2B8M0-F1
#
_entry.id   AF-A0A4Z2B8M0-F1
#
_cell.length_a   1.000
_cell.length_b   1.000
_cell.length_c   1.000
_cell.angle_alpha   90.00
_cell.angle_beta   90.00
_cell.angle_gamma   90.00
#
_symmetry.space_group_name_H-M   'P 1'
#
loop_
_entity.id
_entity.type
_entity.pdbx_description
1 polymer ?
#
loop_
_entity_poly.entity_id
_entity_poly.type
_entity_poly.pdbx_seq_one_letter_code
_entity_poly.pdbx_strand_id
1 'polypeptide(L)'
;MFCLHIRGVLLTLSLTATALSRLHPECEMLFQLEQEERSCLRLIEEQSNGSAEGCRPFWEAVVCWPRADVGETVHRPCPAFFSPFKNSTGSVSRNCTSAGWSRTSPPYHIACSVD
;
A
#
# COMPACT_ATOMS: atom_id res chain seq x y z
N MET A 1 -5.84 54.79 -17.67
CA MET A 1 -6.82 53.67 -17.58
C MET A 1 -6.20 52.35 -18.08
N PHE A 2 -4.95 52.03 -17.72
CA PHE A 2 -4.27 50.78 -18.13
C PHE A 2 -3.66 50.00 -16.93
N CYS A 3 -3.52 50.62 -15.75
CA CYS A 3 -3.00 49.95 -14.55
C CYS A 3 -4.04 49.09 -13.78
N LEU A 4 -5.34 49.34 -13.96
CA LEU A 4 -6.38 48.52 -13.31
C LEU A 4 -6.61 47.18 -14.03
N HIS A 5 -6.39 47.12 -15.34
CA HIS A 5 -6.54 45.88 -16.12
C HIS A 5 -5.45 44.85 -15.80
N ILE A 6 -4.20 45.28 -15.59
CA ILE A 6 -3.08 44.36 -15.32
C ILE A 6 -3.22 43.71 -13.93
N ARG A 7 -3.69 44.47 -12.93
CA ARG A 7 -4.01 43.93 -11.58
C ARG A 7 -5.21 42.98 -11.58
N GLY A 8 -6.24 43.26 -12.38
CA GLY A 8 -7.40 42.38 -12.53
C GLY A 8 -7.09 41.08 -13.27
N VAL A 9 -6.20 41.12 -14.27
CA VAL A 9 -5.74 39.93 -14.99
C VAL A 9 -4.83 39.05 -14.13
N LEU A 10 -3.94 39.65 -13.31
CA LEU A 10 -3.08 38.89 -12.40
C LEU A 10 -3.88 38.21 -11.28
N LEU A 11 -4.89 38.89 -10.73
CA LEU A 11 -5.78 38.33 -9.71
C LEU A 11 -6.65 37.19 -10.26
N THR A 12 -7.12 37.30 -11.50
CA THR A 12 -7.91 36.24 -12.14
C THR A 12 -7.09 35.01 -12.51
N LEU A 13 -5.83 35.16 -12.96
CA LEU A 13 -4.92 34.02 -13.16
C LEU A 13 -4.52 33.31 -11.87
N SER A 14 -4.45 34.04 -10.74
CA SER A 14 -4.14 33.44 -9.44
C SER A 14 -5.30 32.66 -8.81
N LEU A 15 -6.55 32.93 -9.22
CA LEU A 15 -7.73 32.23 -8.70
C LEU A 15 -7.98 30.86 -9.34
N THR A 16 -7.29 30.51 -10.44
CA THR A 16 -7.51 29.25 -11.17
C THR A 16 -6.41 28.20 -10.94
N ALA A 17 -5.50 28.40 -9.99
CA ALA A 17 -4.39 27.48 -9.71
C ALA A 17 -4.63 26.52 -8.52
N THR A 18 -5.89 26.28 -8.14
CA THR A 18 -6.23 25.33 -7.06
C THR A 18 -7.12 24.18 -7.53
N ALA A 19 -6.98 23.76 -8.78
CA ALA A 19 -7.33 22.39 -9.13
C ALA A 19 -6.24 21.46 -8.56
N LEU A 20 -6.30 21.19 -7.24
CA LEU A 20 -5.66 19.98 -6.70
C LEU A 20 -6.21 18.83 -7.52
N SER A 21 -5.39 18.29 -8.41
CA SER A 21 -5.74 17.11 -9.19
C SER A 21 -5.78 15.95 -8.21
N ARG A 22 -6.90 15.76 -7.53
CA ARG A 22 -7.19 14.49 -6.87
C ARG A 22 -7.35 13.49 -8.00
N LEU A 23 -6.47 12.49 -8.05
CA LEU A 23 -6.70 11.34 -8.93
C LEU A 23 -8.08 10.75 -8.61
N HIS A 24 -8.71 10.15 -9.61
CA HIS A 24 -9.90 9.33 -9.36
C HIS A 24 -9.54 8.31 -8.25
N PRO A 25 -10.38 8.11 -7.21
CA PRO A 25 -10.06 7.19 -6.10
C PRO A 25 -9.59 5.79 -6.54
N GLU A 26 -10.15 5.25 -7.61
CA GLU A 26 -9.71 4.00 -8.26
C GLU A 26 -8.26 4.07 -8.75
N CYS A 27 -7.86 5.17 -9.39
CA CYS A 27 -6.48 5.38 -9.83
C CYS A 27 -5.52 5.57 -8.64
N GLU A 28 -5.96 6.22 -7.57
CA GLU A 28 -5.15 6.36 -6.34
C GLU A 28 -4.89 5.00 -5.70
N MET A 29 -5.90 4.13 -5.60
CA MET A 29 -5.76 2.75 -5.13
C MET A 29 -4.78 1.96 -6.00
N LEU A 30 -4.97 1.95 -7.32
CA LEU A 30 -4.12 1.19 -8.24
C LEU A 30 -2.66 1.65 -8.14
N PHE A 31 -2.43 2.96 -8.08
CA PHE A 31 -1.09 3.51 -7.92
C PHE A 31 -0.43 3.06 -6.61
N GLN A 32 -1.18 3.03 -5.49
CA GLN A 32 -0.67 2.54 -4.21
C GLN A 32 -0.31 1.05 -4.26
N LEU A 33 -1.18 0.21 -4.83
CA LEU A 33 -0.92 -1.22 -5.01
C LEU A 33 0.33 -1.48 -5.85
N GLU A 34 0.48 -0.78 -6.98
CA GLU A 34 1.69 -0.88 -7.81
C GLU A 34 2.95 -0.44 -7.05
N GLN A 35 2.85 0.61 -6.25
CA GLN A 35 3.97 1.09 -5.45
C GLN A 35 4.38 0.07 -4.38
N GLU A 36 3.41 -0.55 -3.70
CA GLU A 36 3.65 -1.61 -2.70
C GLU A 36 4.25 -2.86 -3.34
N GLU A 37 3.73 -3.28 -4.50
CA GLU A 37 4.27 -4.41 -5.26
C GLU A 37 5.74 -4.15 -5.65
N ARG A 38 6.04 -3.00 -6.27
CA ARG A 38 7.41 -2.64 -6.66
C ARG A 38 8.35 -2.63 -5.46
N SER A 39 7.90 -2.09 -4.32
CA SER A 39 8.68 -2.08 -3.08
C SER A 39 8.95 -3.50 -2.56
N CYS A 40 7.94 -4.37 -2.61
CA CYS A 40 8.07 -5.76 -2.21
C CYS A 40 9.04 -6.54 -3.10
N LEU A 41 8.95 -6.36 -4.43
CA LEU A 41 9.84 -7.02 -5.38
C LEU A 41 11.31 -6.67 -5.13
N ARG A 42 11.60 -5.40 -4.83
CA ARG A 42 12.96 -4.99 -4.43
C ARG A 42 13.42 -5.68 -3.15
N LEU A 43 12.55 -5.78 -2.14
CA LEU A 43 12.84 -6.49 -0.89
C LEU A 43 13.07 -8.00 -1.10
N ILE A 44 12.37 -8.60 -2.06
CA ILE A 44 12.55 -10.01 -2.44
C ILE A 44 13.92 -10.19 -3.11
N GLU A 45 14.30 -9.29 -4.03
CA GLU A 45 15.62 -9.31 -4.66
C GLU A 45 16.75 -9.14 -3.63
N GLU A 46 16.63 -8.16 -2.72
CA GLU A 46 17.61 -7.91 -1.65
C GLU A 46 17.82 -9.14 -0.74
N GLN A 47 16.77 -9.93 -0.52
CA GLN A 47 16.81 -11.13 0.33
C GLN A 47 16.94 -12.46 -0.42
N SER A 48 17.09 -12.40 -1.75
CA SER A 48 17.15 -13.58 -2.63
C SER A 48 18.36 -14.48 -2.33
N ASN A 49 19.46 -13.88 -1.87
CA ASN A 49 20.72 -14.56 -1.55
C ASN A 49 20.81 -15.08 -0.11
N GLY A 50 19.75 -14.91 0.70
CA GLY A 50 19.71 -15.41 2.08
C GLY A 50 19.58 -16.94 2.16
N SER A 51 19.76 -17.51 3.36
CA SER A 51 19.59 -18.94 3.63
C SER A 51 18.26 -19.48 3.05
N ALA A 52 18.28 -20.74 2.59
CA ALA A 52 17.07 -21.43 2.14
C ALA A 52 16.16 -21.85 3.32
N GLU A 53 16.64 -21.69 4.55
CA GLU A 53 15.88 -21.97 5.77
C GLU A 53 14.80 -20.91 6.03
N GLY A 54 13.71 -21.35 6.66
CA GLY A 54 12.54 -20.51 6.92
C GLY A 54 11.65 -20.30 5.69
N CYS A 55 10.81 -19.28 5.78
CA CYS A 55 9.86 -18.92 4.74
C CYS A 55 10.39 -17.73 3.95
N ARG A 56 10.37 -17.87 2.61
CA ARG A 56 10.88 -16.84 1.69
C ARG A 56 9.93 -15.64 1.63
N PRO A 57 10.46 -14.42 1.39
CA PRO A 57 9.62 -13.28 1.13
C PRO A 57 8.85 -13.46 -0.19
N PHE A 58 7.63 -12.97 -0.26
CA PHE A 58 6.82 -13.01 -1.47
C PHE A 58 5.72 -11.93 -1.45
N TRP A 59 5.26 -11.56 -2.64
CA TRP A 59 4.12 -10.66 -2.83
C TRP A 59 2.83 -11.48 -3.01
N GLU A 60 1.82 -11.20 -2.18
CA GLU A 60 0.50 -11.87 -2.25
C GLU A 60 -0.56 -10.95 -2.88
N ALA A 61 -0.24 -10.30 -3.99
CA ALA A 61 -1.10 -9.37 -4.76
C ALA A 61 -1.61 -8.11 -4.01
N VAL A 62 -1.60 -8.11 -2.68
CA VAL A 62 -2.09 -7.01 -1.83
C VAL A 62 -1.20 -6.75 -0.62
N VAL A 63 -0.37 -7.73 -0.21
CA VAL A 63 0.51 -7.62 0.97
C VAL A 63 1.85 -8.26 0.67
N CYS A 64 2.92 -7.61 1.15
CA CYS A 64 4.27 -8.15 1.07
C CYS A 64 4.60 -8.96 2.33
N TRP A 65 4.84 -10.26 2.18
CA TRP A 65 5.31 -11.11 3.28
C TRP A 65 6.85 -11.09 3.29
N PRO A 66 7.47 -10.71 4.42
CA PRO A 66 8.93 -10.68 4.53
C PRO A 66 9.49 -12.10 4.68
N ARG A 67 10.80 -12.24 4.84
CA ARG A 67 11.38 -13.49 5.35
C ARG A 67 10.90 -13.73 6.79
N ALA A 68 10.75 -14.99 7.17
CA ALA A 68 10.47 -15.40 8.54
C ALA A 68 11.11 -16.76 8.85
N ASP A 69 11.44 -16.99 10.11
CA ASP A 69 11.98 -18.26 10.59
C ASP A 69 10.86 -19.25 10.92
N VAL A 70 11.16 -20.55 10.87
CA VAL A 70 10.18 -21.59 11.18
C VAL A 70 9.69 -21.43 12.64
N GLY A 71 8.37 -21.35 12.81
CA GLY A 71 7.72 -21.09 14.09
C GLY A 71 7.29 -19.64 14.29
N GLU A 72 7.77 -18.71 13.46
CA GLU A 72 7.36 -17.30 13.55
C GLU A 72 5.94 -17.07 13.01
N THR A 73 5.24 -16.12 13.63
CA THR A 73 3.98 -15.58 13.13
C THR A 73 4.20 -14.14 12.72
N VAL A 74 4.00 -13.83 11.44
CA VAL A 74 4.14 -12.48 10.93
C VAL A 74 2.76 -11.85 10.80
N HIS A 75 2.63 -10.62 11.27
CA HIS A 75 1.43 -9.80 11.14
C HIS A 75 1.66 -8.68 10.11
N ARG A 76 0.65 -8.41 9.30
CA ARG A 76 0.62 -7.30 8.35
C ARG A 76 -0.67 -6.50 8.52
N PRO A 77 -0.60 -5.17 8.57
CA PRO A 77 -1.79 -4.35 8.62
C PRO A 77 -2.60 -4.56 7.33
N CYS A 78 -3.91 -4.31 7.43
CA CYS A 78 -4.72 -4.21 6.24
C CYS A 78 -4.19 -3.11 5.30
N PRO A 79 -4.04 -3.40 4.00
CA PRO A 79 -3.64 -2.40 3.02
C PRO A 79 -4.55 -1.17 3.04
N ALA A 80 -3.97 0.01 2.83
CA ALA A 80 -4.67 1.28 2.95
C ALA A 80 -5.87 1.39 2.01
N PHE A 81 -5.82 0.74 0.85
CA PHE A 81 -6.93 0.76 -0.12
C PHE A 81 -8.22 0.10 0.38
N PHE A 82 -8.14 -0.80 1.38
CA PHE A 82 -9.35 -1.34 2.01
C PHE A 82 -10.09 -0.30 2.87
N SER A 83 -9.44 0.81 3.25
CA SER A 83 -10.07 1.89 4.02
C SER A 83 -9.91 3.23 3.30
N PRO A 84 -10.93 3.69 2.56
CA PRO A 84 -10.92 5.03 1.95
C PRO A 84 -10.75 6.17 2.98
N PHE A 85 -10.95 5.88 4.27
CA PHE A 85 -10.78 6.82 5.38
C PHE A 85 -9.48 6.63 6.18
N LYS A 86 -8.53 5.80 5.71
CA LYS A 86 -7.23 5.49 6.37
C LYS A 86 -7.32 4.89 7.79
N ASN A 87 -8.51 4.48 8.23
CA ASN A 87 -8.74 3.89 9.55
C ASN A 87 -8.95 2.37 9.45
N SER A 88 -8.10 1.65 8.71
CA SER A 88 -8.12 0.19 8.81
C SER A 88 -7.40 -0.23 10.10
N THR A 89 -8.15 -0.67 11.10
CA THR A 89 -7.62 -1.19 12.38
C THR A 89 -7.28 -2.69 12.31
N GLY A 90 -7.57 -3.35 11.20
CA GLY A 90 -7.35 -4.78 11.01
C GLY A 90 -5.91 -5.17 10.69
N SER A 91 -5.58 -6.43 11.01
CA SER A 91 -4.34 -7.07 10.57
C SER A 91 -4.60 -8.51 10.16
N VAL A 92 -3.82 -8.97 9.20
CA VAL A 92 -3.74 -10.38 8.81
C VAL A 92 -2.43 -10.97 9.28
N SER A 93 -2.40 -12.28 9.51
CA SER A 93 -1.17 -12.99 9.86
C SER A 93 -0.98 -14.26 9.05
N ARG A 94 0.28 -14.68 8.99
CA ARG A 94 0.68 -16.00 8.49
C ARG A 94 1.73 -16.59 9.43
N ASN A 95 1.71 -17.91 9.55
CA ASN A 95 2.70 -18.66 10.29
C ASN A 95 3.72 -19.22 9.31
N CYS A 96 5.00 -19.06 9.63
CA CYS A 96 6.05 -19.76 8.95
C CYS A 96 6.20 -21.16 9.53
N THR A 97 6.02 -22.18 8.69
CA THR A 97 6.15 -23.58 9.08
C THR A 97 7.32 -24.24 8.33
N SER A 98 7.70 -25.45 8.74
CA SER A 98 8.70 -26.23 7.98
C SER A 98 8.27 -26.56 6.55
N ALA A 99 6.96 -26.49 6.26
CA ALA A 99 6.40 -26.65 4.91
C ALA A 99 6.26 -25.31 4.15
N GLY A 100 6.69 -24.20 4.75
CA GLY A 100 6.52 -22.85 4.22
C GLY A 100 5.37 -22.08 4.88
N TRP A 101 4.88 -21.06 4.18
CA TRP A 101 3.85 -20.16 4.69
C TRP A 101 2.48 -20.84 4.83
N SER A 102 1.83 -20.65 5.97
CA SER A 102 0.42 -21.00 6.16
C SER A 102 -0.50 -20.15 5.30
N ARG A 103 -1.79 -20.52 5.24
CA ARG A 103 -2.83 -19.61 4.73
C ARG A 103 -2.91 -18.37 5.62
N THR A 104 -3.33 -17.26 5.01
CA THR A 104 -3.58 -15.99 5.69
C THR A 104 -4.76 -16.12 6.65
N SER A 105 -4.61 -15.61 7.88
CA SER A 105 -5.62 -15.65 8.93
C SER A 105 -5.70 -14.32 9.69
N PRO A 106 -6.91 -13.79 9.98
CA PRO A 106 -8.16 -14.17 9.34
C PRO A 106 -8.14 -13.81 7.84
N PRO A 107 -9.08 -14.33 7.02
CA PRO A 107 -9.21 -13.92 5.62
C PRO A 107 -9.38 -12.40 5.49
N TYR A 108 -8.88 -11.79 4.42
CA TYR A 108 -8.92 -10.34 4.21
C TYR A 108 -10.31 -9.71 4.34
N HIS A 109 -11.36 -10.36 3.81
CA HIS A 109 -12.74 -9.86 3.92
C HIS A 109 -13.29 -9.91 5.36
N ILE A 110 -12.62 -10.57 6.29
CA ILE A 110 -12.95 -10.53 7.72
C ILE A 110 -12.05 -9.50 8.42
N ALA A 111 -10.75 -9.53 8.13
CA ALA A 111 -9.76 -8.67 8.79
C ALA A 111 -9.89 -7.20 8.39
N CYS A 112 -10.18 -6.94 7.11
CA CYS A 112 -10.05 -5.63 6.47
C CYS A 112 -11.39 -5.07 5.98
N SER A 113 -12.51 -5.66 6.41
CA SER A 113 -13.82 -5.06 6.15
C SER A 113 -13.94 -3.73 6.87
N VAL A 114 -14.54 -2.76 6.18
CA VAL A 114 -14.94 -1.47 6.73
C VAL A 114 -16.34 -1.67 7.27
N ASP A 115 -16.52 -1.61 8.58
CA ASP A 115 -17.85 -1.45 9.18
C ASP A 115 -18.44 -0.07 8.83
#